data_AF-A0AAJ0PI59-F1
#
_entry.id   AF-A0AAJ0PI59-F1
#
_cell.length_a   1.000
_cell.length_b   1.000
_cell.length_c   1.000
_cell.angle_alpha   90.00
_cell.angle_beta   90.00
_cell.angle_gamma   90.00
#
_symmetry.space_group_name_H-M   'P 1'
#
loop_
_entity.id
_entity.type
_entity.pdbx_description
1 polymer ?
#
loop_
_entity_poly.entity_id
_entity_poly.type
_entity_poly.pdbx_seq_one_letter_code
_entity_poly.pdbx_strand_id
1 'polypeptide(L)'
;MLTESTGIQPPNTAQGFEDFCHNVYGTIFNDPTATKNGRSGQKQYGVDVFVRDGERRFGIQCKQKSFAKLTQAIIDEEVAAADRGLVEKRLPAISELIIATTAANDAKLIAYAAKLTDERKQEGKFAVNLAFWDTLQVLVKSNPSLQWQYAPHMAGGAFFEFSRKQDEISRKLDDHREALQVVAAATTSAASNGRVSTNSIPDARLDSLDKLVDSQLDGVKKMLMEGRFAAALESLTSLGQNLGAFDIYQRSRWFAQRAHCYWQQESLEFAAKDFDSAYGLTPADDKTASNHIRGALLRQQYDRALELASKHASSFPPRPTFLASGPKRRNAVANAQSGSTTFRLNSATMRTSCMSSVGKHFSPANYLQLRNFQRKSLTTVRQRLNKLVCACLHW
;
A
#
# COMPACT_ATOMS: atom_id res chain seq x y z
N MET A 1 22.23 -6.32 40.14
CA MET A 1 22.67 -6.87 38.84
C MET A 1 21.63 -7.86 38.39
N LEU A 2 20.84 -7.54 37.37
CA LEU A 2 19.93 -8.52 36.75
C LEU A 2 20.76 -9.36 35.79
N THR A 3 21.08 -10.59 36.20
CA THR A 3 21.63 -11.63 35.32
C THR A 3 20.47 -12.18 34.48
N GLU A 4 20.05 -11.45 33.44
CA GLU A 4 19.01 -11.95 32.55
C GLU A 4 19.58 -12.98 31.57
N SER A 5 19.29 -14.24 31.86
CA SER A 5 19.23 -15.29 30.83
C SER A 5 17.97 -15.08 29.97
N THR A 6 17.99 -14.05 29.11
CA THR A 6 16.97 -13.76 28.05
C THR A 6 17.60 -13.91 26.66
N GLY A 7 18.37 -14.98 26.49
CA GLY A 7 19.09 -15.28 25.25
C GLY A 7 18.20 -15.98 24.23
N ILE A 8 18.19 -15.47 22.99
CA ILE A 8 17.71 -16.22 21.82
C ILE A 8 18.48 -17.54 21.80
N GLN A 9 17.79 -18.66 21.61
CA GLN A 9 18.40 -19.97 21.55
C GLN A 9 19.05 -20.18 20.18
N PRO A 10 20.30 -20.67 20.10
CA PRO A 10 20.95 -20.94 18.83
C PRO A 10 20.21 -22.06 18.07
N PRO A 11 20.12 -21.96 16.74
CA PRO A 11 19.62 -23.07 15.92
C PRO A 11 20.40 -24.37 16.19
N ASN A 12 19.67 -25.47 16.31
CA ASN A 12 20.22 -26.79 16.61
C ASN A 12 20.69 -27.56 15.36
N THR A 13 20.43 -27.03 14.16
CA THR A 13 20.87 -27.61 12.89
C THR A 13 21.77 -26.63 12.12
N ALA A 14 22.74 -27.16 11.38
CA ALA A 14 23.60 -26.35 10.52
C ALA A 14 22.79 -25.56 9.48
N GLN A 15 21.84 -26.22 8.80
CA GLN A 15 20.95 -25.56 7.84
C GLN A 15 20.11 -24.46 8.50
N GLY A 16 19.57 -24.70 9.70
CA GLY A 16 18.82 -23.67 10.43
C GLY A 16 19.69 -22.48 10.84
N PHE A 17 20.98 -22.70 11.09
CA PHE A 17 21.92 -21.62 11.38
C PHE A 17 22.32 -20.83 10.13
N GLU A 18 22.49 -21.48 8.98
CA GLU A 18 22.67 -20.80 7.69
C GLU A 18 21.45 -19.93 7.34
N ASP A 19 20.24 -20.47 7.51
CA ASP A 19 18.99 -19.75 7.27
C ASP A 19 18.85 -18.54 8.20
N PHE A 20 19.24 -18.71 9.47
CA PHE A 20 19.29 -17.63 10.45
C PHE A 20 20.29 -16.54 10.02
N CYS A 21 21.53 -16.90 9.67
CA CYS A 21 22.55 -15.94 9.25
C CYS A 21 22.17 -15.21 7.97
N HIS A 22 21.59 -15.92 6.99
CA HIS A 22 21.10 -15.33 5.75
C HIS A 22 20.07 -14.23 6.01
N ASN A 23 19.11 -14.49 6.87
CA ASN A 23 18.07 -13.53 7.19
C ASN A 23 18.59 -12.36 8.06
N VAL A 24 19.39 -12.65 9.09
CA VAL A 24 19.96 -11.62 9.97
C VAL A 24 20.84 -10.67 9.17
N TYR A 25 21.82 -11.18 8.42
CA TYR A 25 22.70 -10.31 7.66
C TYR A 25 22.01 -9.67 6.46
N GLY A 26 21.10 -10.36 5.77
CA GLY A 26 20.29 -9.74 4.71
C GLY A 26 19.47 -8.55 5.23
N THR A 27 18.92 -8.67 6.44
CA THR A 27 18.18 -7.57 7.08
C THR A 27 19.10 -6.45 7.57
N ILE A 28 20.23 -6.78 8.21
CA ILE A 28 21.17 -5.79 8.77
C ILE A 28 21.82 -4.95 7.66
N PHE A 29 22.19 -5.57 6.54
CA PHE A 29 22.73 -4.88 5.37
C PHE A 29 21.64 -4.30 4.44
N ASN A 30 20.36 -4.50 4.76
CA ASN A 30 19.23 -4.08 3.94
C ASN A 30 19.35 -4.55 2.47
N ASP A 31 19.82 -5.79 2.28
CA ASP A 31 20.08 -6.39 0.98
C ASP A 31 18.99 -7.41 0.60
N PRO A 32 18.05 -7.04 -0.28
CA PRO A 32 17.03 -7.98 -0.76
C PRO A 32 17.60 -9.04 -1.71
N THR A 33 18.87 -8.89 -2.14
CA THR A 33 19.57 -9.80 -3.04
C THR A 33 20.51 -10.76 -2.31
N ALA A 34 20.43 -10.83 -0.98
CA ALA A 34 21.18 -11.79 -0.18
C ALA A 34 20.94 -13.22 -0.69
N THR A 35 22.01 -13.96 -0.98
CA THR A 35 21.93 -15.32 -1.57
C THR A 35 22.72 -16.34 -0.78
N LYS A 36 22.14 -17.52 -0.57
CA LYS A 36 22.87 -18.68 -0.06
C LYS A 36 23.67 -19.33 -1.19
N ASN A 37 24.92 -19.67 -0.92
CA ASN A 37 25.83 -20.28 -1.86
C ASN A 37 25.67 -21.80 -1.80
N GLY A 38 24.97 -22.38 -2.78
CA GLY A 38 24.83 -23.84 -2.93
C GLY A 38 23.80 -24.52 -2.01
N ARG A 39 23.48 -25.78 -2.34
CA ARG A 39 22.66 -26.70 -1.51
C ARG A 39 23.59 -27.66 -0.74
N SER A 40 23.12 -28.20 0.38
CA SER A 40 23.81 -29.25 1.15
C SER A 40 24.38 -30.33 0.22
N GLY A 41 25.71 -30.55 0.28
CA GLY A 41 26.44 -31.49 -0.56
C GLY A 41 27.24 -30.88 -1.72
N GLN A 42 27.04 -29.60 -2.06
CA GLN A 42 27.96 -28.89 -2.96
C GLN A 42 29.15 -28.32 -2.16
N LYS A 43 30.35 -28.29 -2.74
CA LYS A 43 31.49 -27.62 -2.11
C LYS A 43 31.19 -26.11 -2.07
N GLN A 44 30.93 -25.56 -0.89
CA GLN A 44 30.59 -24.14 -0.68
C GLN A 44 31.83 -23.24 -0.56
N TYR A 45 33.04 -23.79 -0.74
CA TYR A 45 34.32 -23.07 -0.77
C TYR A 45 34.50 -22.03 0.35
N GLY A 46 34.02 -22.34 1.56
CA GLY A 46 34.18 -21.47 2.72
C GLY A 46 33.35 -20.18 2.70
N VAL A 47 32.33 -20.07 1.85
CA VAL A 47 31.32 -19.00 1.93
C VAL A 47 29.93 -19.59 1.73
N ASP A 48 29.08 -19.53 2.77
CA ASP A 48 27.72 -20.08 2.76
C ASP A 48 26.66 -19.06 2.34
N VAL A 49 26.87 -17.78 2.63
CA VAL A 49 25.95 -16.69 2.26
C VAL A 49 26.71 -15.50 1.70
N PHE A 50 26.16 -14.88 0.66
CA PHE A 50 26.61 -13.58 0.17
C PHE A 50 25.57 -12.50 0.48
N VAL A 51 26.06 -11.38 0.99
CA VAL A 51 25.29 -10.14 1.18
C VAL A 51 26.07 -8.96 0.62
N ARG A 52 25.38 -7.87 0.29
CA ARG A 52 25.96 -6.65 -0.26
C ARG A 52 25.63 -5.44 0.60
N ASP A 53 26.56 -4.50 0.63
CA ASP A 53 26.37 -3.15 1.16
C ASP A 53 26.92 -2.15 0.14
N GLY A 54 26.02 -1.58 -0.67
CA GLY A 54 26.39 -0.83 -1.87
C GLY A 54 27.22 -1.68 -2.84
N GLU A 55 28.42 -1.21 -3.17
CA GLU A 55 29.37 -1.92 -4.05
C GLU A 55 30.16 -3.01 -3.33
N ARG A 56 30.15 -3.03 -1.98
CA ARG A 56 30.90 -4.01 -1.20
C ARG A 56 30.11 -5.31 -1.10
N ARG A 57 30.83 -6.43 -1.12
CA ARG A 57 30.26 -7.76 -0.95
C ARG A 57 30.89 -8.45 0.24
N PHE A 58 30.06 -9.09 1.04
CA PHE A 58 30.47 -9.82 2.23
C PHE A 58 30.14 -11.29 2.01
N GLY A 59 31.11 -12.15 2.29
CA GLY A 59 30.90 -13.58 2.42
C GLY A 59 30.67 -13.91 3.88
N ILE A 60 29.67 -14.73 4.18
CA ILE A 60 29.39 -15.21 5.53
C ILE A 60 29.60 -16.72 5.54
N GLN A 61 30.47 -17.19 6.41
CA GLN A 61 30.70 -18.61 6.66
C GLN A 61 30.03 -19.00 7.96
N CYS A 62 29.11 -19.96 7.90
CA CYS A 62 28.25 -20.35 9.01
C CYS A 62 28.78 -21.63 9.65
N LYS A 63 29.27 -21.53 10.89
CA LYS A 63 29.70 -22.69 11.68
C LYS A 63 28.82 -22.91 12.90
N GLN A 64 27.86 -23.81 12.75
CA GLN A 64 27.08 -24.33 13.87
C GLN A 64 28.00 -25.22 14.73
N LYS A 65 28.08 -24.89 16.02
CA LYS A 65 28.88 -25.59 17.02
C LYS A 65 28.05 -25.71 18.28
N SER A 66 27.47 -26.90 18.51
CA SER A 66 26.67 -27.18 19.70
C SER A 66 27.52 -27.31 20.97
N PHE A 67 28.73 -27.91 20.87
CA PHE A 67 29.59 -28.22 22.02
C PHE A 67 31.11 -28.12 21.75
N ALA A 68 31.52 -27.87 20.51
CA ALA A 68 32.93 -27.83 20.11
C ALA A 68 33.42 -26.39 19.96
N LYS A 69 34.62 -26.09 20.47
CA LYS A 69 35.22 -24.74 20.36
C LYS A 69 35.63 -24.46 18.92
N LEU A 70 35.47 -23.20 18.50
CA LEU A 70 36.16 -22.67 17.32
C LEU A 70 37.66 -22.64 17.62
N THR A 71 38.50 -22.99 16.66
CA THR A 71 39.97 -22.99 16.82
C THR A 71 40.60 -22.15 15.70
N GLN A 72 41.84 -21.69 15.92
CA GLN A 72 42.58 -20.92 14.91
C GLN A 72 42.75 -21.70 13.61
N ALA A 73 43.07 -23.00 13.69
CA ALA A 73 43.16 -23.88 12.52
C ALA A 73 41.88 -23.89 11.68
N ILE A 74 40.70 -23.90 12.31
CA ILE A 74 39.43 -23.83 11.57
C ILE A 74 39.29 -22.47 10.87
N ILE A 75 39.65 -21.37 11.53
CA ILE A 75 39.61 -20.04 10.92
C ILE A 75 40.50 -20.01 9.68
N ASP A 76 41.74 -20.50 9.79
CA ASP A 76 42.70 -20.51 8.69
C ASP A 76 42.25 -21.41 7.53
N GLU A 77 41.68 -22.58 7.83
CA GLU A 77 41.11 -23.49 6.84
C GLU A 77 39.95 -22.84 6.04
N GLU A 78 39.05 -22.13 6.72
CA GLU A 78 37.92 -21.44 6.08
C GLU A 78 38.39 -20.25 5.25
N VAL A 79 39.35 -19.47 5.75
CA VAL A 79 39.96 -18.35 5.00
C VAL A 79 40.65 -18.88 3.74
N ALA A 80 41.43 -19.96 3.86
CA ALA A 80 42.08 -20.59 2.72
C ALA A 80 41.06 -21.20 1.73
N ALA A 81 39.93 -21.72 2.23
CA ALA A 81 38.85 -22.20 1.37
C ALA A 81 38.18 -21.06 0.59
N ALA A 82 37.91 -19.93 1.24
CA ALA A 82 37.38 -18.73 0.61
C ALA A 82 38.35 -18.17 -0.45
N ASP A 83 39.65 -18.11 -0.14
CA ASP A 83 40.69 -17.73 -1.10
C ASP A 83 40.69 -18.65 -2.35
N ARG A 84 40.63 -19.97 -2.15
CA ARG A 84 40.52 -20.94 -3.27
C ARG A 84 39.23 -20.74 -4.07
N GLY A 85 38.11 -20.49 -3.40
CA GLY A 85 36.81 -20.29 -4.05
C GLY A 85 36.79 -19.07 -4.98
N LEU A 86 37.43 -17.97 -4.58
CA LEU A 86 37.60 -16.77 -5.40
C LEU A 86 38.41 -17.05 -6.68
N VAL A 87 39.48 -17.84 -6.57
CA VAL A 87 40.40 -18.12 -7.69
C VAL A 87 39.89 -19.25 -8.59
N GLU A 88 39.55 -20.42 -8.04
CA GLU A 88 39.26 -21.65 -8.79
C GLU A 88 37.86 -21.65 -9.42
N LYS A 89 36.87 -21.03 -8.76
CA LYS A 89 35.47 -21.03 -9.20
C LYS A 89 34.96 -19.67 -9.65
N ARG A 90 35.83 -18.65 -9.68
CA ARG A 90 35.46 -17.26 -9.96
C ARG A 90 34.28 -16.84 -9.08
N LEU A 91 34.31 -17.21 -7.79
CA LEU A 91 33.34 -16.66 -6.85
C LEU A 91 33.45 -15.13 -6.89
N PRO A 92 32.34 -14.41 -6.74
CA PRO A 92 32.39 -12.97 -6.80
C PRO A 92 33.31 -12.41 -5.71
N ALA A 93 34.15 -11.43 -6.08
CA ALA A 93 35.07 -10.80 -5.14
C ALA A 93 34.32 -10.30 -3.89
N ILE A 94 34.83 -10.70 -2.72
CA ILE A 94 34.35 -10.23 -1.42
C ILE A 94 35.34 -9.23 -0.85
N SER A 95 34.81 -8.21 -0.17
CA SER A 95 35.60 -7.26 0.60
C SER A 95 35.94 -7.80 1.99
N GLU A 96 35.06 -8.65 2.53
CA GLU A 96 35.16 -9.16 3.90
C GLU A 96 34.50 -10.53 4.01
N LEU A 97 35.13 -11.41 4.79
CA LEU A 97 34.63 -12.71 5.20
C LEU A 97 34.24 -12.65 6.68
N ILE A 98 32.98 -12.92 6.98
CA ILE A 98 32.46 -13.00 8.34
C ILE A 98 32.25 -14.47 8.70
N ILE A 99 33.03 -14.99 9.63
CA ILE A 99 32.85 -16.34 10.17
C ILE A 99 31.88 -16.24 11.35
N ALA A 100 30.62 -16.61 11.08
CA ALA A 100 29.55 -16.64 12.06
C ALA A 100 29.51 -17.98 12.79
N THR A 101 29.34 -17.98 14.11
CA THR A 101 29.27 -19.21 14.90
C THR A 101 28.31 -19.12 16.07
N THR A 102 27.73 -20.28 16.44
CA THR A 102 26.92 -20.43 17.66
C THR A 102 27.75 -20.59 18.93
N ALA A 103 29.09 -20.59 18.83
CA ALA A 103 29.97 -20.64 19.99
C ALA A 103 29.96 -19.31 20.78
N ALA A 104 30.30 -19.40 22.06
CA ALA A 104 30.48 -18.23 22.92
C ALA A 104 31.72 -17.42 22.51
N ASN A 105 31.74 -16.13 22.88
CA ASN A 105 32.86 -15.23 22.62
C ASN A 105 34.20 -15.77 23.15
N ASP A 106 35.25 -15.68 22.33
CA ASP A 106 36.62 -15.99 22.72
C ASP A 106 37.55 -14.81 22.36
N ALA A 107 38.03 -14.11 23.38
CA ALA A 107 38.88 -12.93 23.23
C ALA A 107 40.19 -13.24 22.48
N LYS A 108 40.75 -14.45 22.63
CA LYS A 108 41.99 -14.83 21.91
C LYS A 108 41.74 -14.97 20.42
N LEU A 109 40.58 -15.53 20.04
CA LEU A 109 40.20 -15.66 18.63
C LEU A 109 39.83 -14.31 18.02
N ILE A 110 39.16 -13.43 18.77
CA ILE A 110 38.87 -12.06 18.31
C ILE A 110 40.19 -11.31 18.01
N ALA A 111 41.15 -11.35 18.94
CA ALA A 111 42.46 -10.71 18.74
C ALA A 111 43.23 -11.33 17.56
N TYR A 112 43.15 -12.66 17.40
CA TYR A 112 43.74 -13.35 16.26
C TYR A 112 43.13 -12.91 14.93
N ALA A 113 41.80 -12.87 14.82
CA ALA A 113 41.11 -12.45 13.60
C ALA A 113 41.37 -10.98 13.24
N ALA A 114 41.50 -10.10 14.25
CA ALA A 114 41.90 -8.71 14.04
C ALA A 114 43.31 -8.62 13.43
N LYS A 115 44.29 -9.34 14.00
CA LYS A 115 45.65 -9.40 13.46
C LYS A 115 45.67 -9.94 12.03
N LEU A 116 44.95 -11.05 11.79
CA LEU A 116 44.84 -11.65 10.45
C LEU A 116 44.22 -10.68 9.44
N THR A 117 43.23 -9.89 9.85
CA THR A 117 42.62 -8.86 9.01
C THR A 117 43.62 -7.78 8.62
N ASP A 118 44.41 -7.29 9.57
CA ASP A 118 45.38 -6.23 9.30
C ASP A 118 46.48 -6.70 8.34
N GLU A 119 46.97 -7.93 8.52
CA GLU A 119 47.93 -8.57 7.61
C GLU A 119 47.34 -8.74 6.20
N ARG A 120 46.12 -9.28 6.09
CA ARG A 120 45.47 -9.51 4.78
C ARG A 120 45.11 -8.23 4.04
N LYS A 121 44.73 -7.18 4.75
CA LYS A 121 44.47 -5.85 4.15
C LYS A 121 45.73 -5.26 3.53
N GLN A 122 46.90 -5.44 4.16
CA GLN A 122 48.18 -4.99 3.59
C GLN A 122 48.51 -5.73 2.29
N GLU A 123 48.08 -7.00 2.17
CA GLU A 123 48.21 -7.79 0.95
C GLU A 123 47.12 -7.51 -0.11
N GLY A 124 46.20 -6.57 0.14
CA GLY A 124 45.09 -6.26 -0.77
C GLY A 124 44.02 -7.35 -0.84
N LYS A 125 43.98 -8.27 0.14
CA LYS A 125 42.98 -9.33 0.26
C LYS A 125 41.79 -8.90 1.13
N PHE A 126 40.75 -9.74 1.18
CA PHE A 126 39.58 -9.50 2.03
C PHE A 126 39.90 -9.56 3.52
N ALA A 127 39.16 -8.77 4.30
CA ALA A 127 39.20 -8.76 5.77
C ALA A 127 38.51 -10.00 6.37
N VAL A 128 38.86 -10.41 7.59
CA VAL A 128 38.31 -11.59 8.27
C VAL A 128 37.74 -11.20 9.64
N ASN A 129 36.42 -11.25 9.77
CA ASN A 129 35.73 -10.92 11.01
C ASN A 129 35.06 -12.15 11.63
N LEU A 130 34.98 -12.18 12.96
CA LEU A 130 34.27 -13.23 13.70
C LEU A 130 32.97 -12.69 14.29
N ALA A 131 31.89 -13.45 14.11
CA ALA A 131 30.60 -13.16 14.73
C ALA A 131 30.18 -14.36 15.60
N PHE A 132 30.46 -14.26 16.89
CA PHE A 132 30.02 -15.24 17.88
C PHE A 132 28.53 -15.08 18.20
N TRP A 133 27.99 -16.03 18.97
CA TRP A 133 26.57 -16.07 19.27
C TRP A 133 26.06 -14.78 19.93
N ASP A 134 26.81 -14.24 20.89
CA ASP A 134 26.43 -13.01 21.59
C ASP A 134 26.32 -11.82 20.61
N THR A 135 27.22 -11.73 19.63
CA THR A 135 27.19 -10.71 18.58
C THR A 135 25.93 -10.84 17.73
N LEU A 136 25.60 -12.07 17.32
CA LEU A 136 24.39 -12.34 16.52
C LEU A 136 23.11 -12.01 17.32
N GLN A 137 23.10 -12.31 18.62
CA GLN A 137 22.00 -11.94 19.51
C GLN A 137 21.84 -10.42 19.60
N VAL A 138 22.94 -9.66 19.69
CA VAL A 138 22.90 -8.20 19.69
C VAL A 138 22.33 -7.66 18.37
N LEU A 139 22.73 -8.23 17.23
CA LEU A 139 22.17 -7.84 15.93
C LEU A 139 20.66 -8.02 15.89
N VAL A 140 20.15 -9.19 16.33
CA VAL A 140 18.69 -9.42 16.42
C VAL A 140 18.03 -8.46 17.39
N LYS A 141 18.61 -8.26 18.58
CA LYS A 141 18.08 -7.35 19.61
C LYS A 141 18.08 -5.89 19.16
N SER A 142 18.97 -5.48 18.27
CA SER A 142 19.01 -4.11 17.76
C SER A 142 17.99 -3.81 16.66
N ASN A 143 17.35 -4.84 16.09
CA ASN A 143 16.49 -4.69 14.92
C ASN A 143 15.05 -5.19 15.18
N PRO A 144 14.03 -4.31 15.17
CA PRO A 144 12.64 -4.68 15.47
C PRO A 144 12.05 -5.77 14.57
N SER A 145 12.40 -5.82 13.27
CA SER A 145 11.87 -6.86 12.38
C SER A 145 12.48 -8.23 12.68
N LEU A 146 13.77 -8.28 13.02
CA LEU A 146 14.42 -9.51 13.47
C LEU A 146 13.90 -9.95 14.85
N GLN A 147 13.62 -9.00 15.76
CA GLN A 147 12.99 -9.32 17.04
C GLN A 147 11.62 -9.98 16.81
N TRP A 148 10.78 -9.43 15.94
CA TRP A 148 9.48 -10.02 15.64
C TRP A 148 9.59 -11.50 15.20
N GLN A 149 10.63 -11.85 14.45
CA GLN A 149 10.79 -13.20 13.93
C GLN A 149 11.45 -14.19 14.91
N TYR A 150 12.48 -13.76 15.64
CA TYR A 150 13.30 -14.65 16.47
C TYR A 150 13.13 -14.44 17.98
N ALA A 151 12.55 -13.31 18.39
CA ALA A 151 12.32 -12.95 19.78
C ALA A 151 11.01 -12.14 19.95
N PRO A 152 9.84 -12.67 19.53
CA PRO A 152 8.59 -11.91 19.45
C PRO A 152 8.09 -11.40 20.82
N HIS A 153 8.55 -12.01 21.91
CA HIS A 153 8.25 -11.59 23.28
C HIS A 153 8.98 -10.31 23.69
N MET A 154 9.97 -9.84 22.91
CA MET A 154 10.62 -8.57 23.15
C MET A 154 9.79 -7.40 22.62
N ALA A 155 9.90 -6.25 23.27
CA ALA A 155 9.09 -5.08 22.99
C ALA A 155 9.16 -4.64 21.51
N GLY A 156 10.34 -4.66 20.90
CA GLY A 156 10.52 -4.25 19.50
C GLY A 156 9.78 -5.14 18.51
N GLY A 157 9.66 -6.45 18.78
CA GLY A 157 8.85 -7.35 17.96
C GLY A 157 7.36 -6.99 17.96
N ALA A 158 6.80 -6.73 19.15
CA ALA A 158 5.40 -6.30 19.29
C ALA A 158 5.14 -4.92 18.65
N PHE A 159 6.06 -3.97 18.81
CA PHE A 159 5.96 -2.65 18.15
C PHE A 159 6.03 -2.77 16.61
N PHE A 160 6.88 -3.65 16.09
CA PHE A 160 6.99 -3.89 14.66
C PHE A 160 5.69 -4.49 14.08
N GLU A 161 5.09 -5.47 14.76
CA GLU A 161 3.81 -6.05 14.36
C GLU A 161 2.69 -4.99 14.34
N PHE A 162 2.62 -4.16 15.38
CA PHE A 162 1.65 -3.07 15.45
C PHE A 162 1.84 -2.07 14.30
N SER A 163 3.08 -1.65 14.05
CA SER A 163 3.42 -0.71 12.97
C SER A 163 3.01 -1.27 11.61
N ARG A 164 3.30 -2.55 11.34
CA ARG A 164 2.85 -3.22 10.11
C ARG A 164 1.33 -3.23 9.94
N LYS A 165 0.59 -3.53 11.01
CA LYS A 165 -0.88 -3.52 10.97
C LYS A 165 -1.42 -2.11 10.72
N GLN A 166 -0.80 -1.09 11.32
CA GLN A 166 -1.16 0.32 11.05
C GLN A 166 -0.88 0.71 9.60
N ASP A 167 0.27 0.32 9.04
CA ASP A 167 0.61 0.57 7.64
C ASP A 167 -0.39 -0.10 6.69
N GLU A 168 -0.81 -1.34 6.99
CA GLU A 168 -1.83 -2.05 6.21
C GLU A 168 -3.18 -1.33 6.24
N ILE A 169 -3.59 -0.85 7.41
CA ILE A 169 -4.81 -0.06 7.56
C ILE A 169 -4.72 1.25 6.79
N SER A 170 -3.58 1.94 6.85
CA SER A 170 -3.35 3.20 6.11
C SER A 170 -3.49 2.98 4.61
N ARG A 171 -2.86 1.93 4.06
CA ARG A 171 -2.96 1.60 2.63
C ARG A 171 -4.40 1.32 2.21
N LYS A 172 -5.13 0.49 2.97
CA LYS A 172 -6.55 0.22 2.70
C LYS A 172 -7.39 1.50 2.73
N LEU A 173 -7.08 2.42 3.64
CA LEU A 173 -7.78 3.69 3.75
C LEU A 173 -7.49 4.62 2.56
N ASP A 174 -6.26 4.63 2.06
CA ASP A 174 -5.89 5.36 0.84
C ASP A 174 -6.60 4.79 -0.40
N ASP A 175 -6.64 3.46 -0.56
CA ASP A 175 -7.37 2.79 -1.66
C ASP A 175 -8.88 3.14 -1.62
N HIS A 176 -9.48 3.11 -0.43
CA HIS A 176 -10.87 3.49 -0.25
C HIS A 176 -11.11 4.99 -0.53
N ARG A 177 -10.16 5.86 -0.21
CA ARG A 177 -10.24 7.30 -0.48
C ARG A 177 -10.28 7.57 -1.98
N GLU A 178 -9.44 6.87 -2.76
CA GLU A 178 -9.43 7.00 -4.21
C GLU A 178 -10.76 6.54 -4.83
N ALA A 179 -11.28 5.38 -4.41
CA ALA A 179 -12.59 4.90 -4.85
C ALA A 179 -13.71 5.88 -4.46
N LEU A 180 -13.68 6.45 -3.26
CA LEU A 180 -14.64 7.46 -2.81
C LEU A 180 -14.54 8.75 -3.63
N GLN A 181 -13.34 9.15 -4.08
CA GLN A 181 -13.18 10.31 -4.96
C GLN A 181 -13.80 10.07 -6.35
N VAL A 182 -13.66 8.86 -6.90
CA VAL A 182 -14.32 8.47 -8.16
C VAL A 182 -15.85 8.45 -8.01
N VAL A 183 -16.35 7.88 -6.91
CA VAL A 183 -17.78 7.92 -6.57
C VAL A 183 -18.26 9.36 -6.40
N ALA A 184 -17.50 10.21 -5.69
CA ALA A 184 -17.82 11.62 -5.51
C ALA A 184 -17.81 12.40 -6.83
N ALA A 185 -16.90 12.12 -7.75
CA ALA A 185 -16.90 12.72 -9.09
C ALA A 185 -18.14 12.28 -9.90
N ALA A 186 -18.54 11.01 -9.79
CA ALA A 186 -19.76 10.51 -10.41
C ALA A 186 -21.04 11.13 -9.79
N THR A 187 -21.02 11.50 -8.50
CA THR A 187 -22.16 12.12 -7.79
C THR A 187 -22.14 13.64 -7.72
N THR A 188 -21.03 14.33 -7.97
CA THR A 188 -20.99 15.81 -7.98
C THR A 188 -21.87 16.37 -9.11
N SER A 189 -22.16 15.57 -10.13
CA SER A 189 -23.21 15.84 -11.14
C SER A 189 -24.66 15.74 -10.61
N ALA A 190 -24.87 15.34 -9.36
CA ALA A 190 -26.18 15.25 -8.69
C ALA A 190 -26.46 16.44 -7.77
N ALA A 191 -25.42 17.15 -7.30
CA ALA A 191 -25.57 18.30 -6.39
C ALA A 191 -25.89 19.62 -7.11
N SER A 192 -25.89 19.63 -8.44
CA SER A 192 -26.34 20.79 -9.22
C SER A 192 -27.84 20.67 -9.49
N ASN A 193 -28.70 21.19 -8.60
CA ASN A 193 -30.14 21.46 -8.78
C ASN A 193 -30.73 21.09 -10.17
N GLY A 194 -30.90 19.80 -10.47
CA GLY A 194 -31.47 19.31 -11.74
C GLY A 194 -30.69 19.64 -13.03
N ARG A 195 -29.44 20.12 -12.97
CA ARG A 195 -28.59 20.40 -14.15
C ARG A 195 -27.69 19.21 -14.47
N VAL A 196 -27.87 18.61 -15.64
CA VAL A 196 -26.98 17.56 -16.14
C VAL A 196 -25.62 18.18 -16.50
N SER A 197 -24.56 17.77 -15.80
CA SER A 197 -23.19 18.23 -16.08
C SER A 197 -22.74 17.79 -17.48
N THR A 198 -22.10 18.71 -18.23
CA THR A 198 -21.57 18.47 -19.59
C THR A 198 -20.60 17.28 -19.63
N ASN A 199 -19.92 17.02 -18.51
CA ASN A 199 -18.96 15.93 -18.37
C ASN A 199 -19.61 14.57 -18.16
N SER A 200 -20.93 14.49 -17.96
CA SER A 200 -21.68 13.23 -17.77
C SER A 200 -22.38 12.73 -19.05
N ILE A 201 -22.36 13.50 -20.14
CA ILE A 201 -22.95 13.11 -21.44
C ILE A 201 -21.83 12.85 -22.46
N PRO A 202 -21.77 11.64 -23.07
CA PRO A 202 -20.83 11.33 -24.15
C PRO A 202 -20.91 12.26 -25.37
N ASP A 203 -19.76 12.67 -25.91
CA ASP A 203 -19.64 13.56 -27.08
C ASP A 203 -19.74 12.78 -28.39
N ALA A 204 -19.90 13.43 -29.54
CA ALA A 204 -19.76 12.77 -30.83
C ALA A 204 -18.29 12.34 -31.06
N ARG A 205 -18.07 11.23 -31.76
CA ARG A 205 -16.72 10.86 -32.18
C ARG A 205 -16.35 11.57 -33.48
N LEU A 206 -15.09 11.98 -33.59
CA LEU A 206 -14.57 12.64 -34.80
C LEU A 206 -14.65 11.71 -36.02
N ASP A 207 -14.46 10.40 -35.83
CA ASP A 207 -14.45 9.36 -36.87
C ASP A 207 -15.83 8.78 -37.19
N SER A 208 -16.92 9.24 -36.56
CA SER A 208 -18.26 8.73 -36.90
C SER A 208 -18.64 9.08 -38.34
N LEU A 209 -19.17 8.08 -39.07
CA LEU A 209 -19.57 8.19 -40.46
C LEU A 209 -20.93 8.88 -40.63
N ASP A 210 -21.85 8.69 -39.68
CA ASP A 210 -23.17 9.30 -39.72
C ASP A 210 -23.21 10.58 -38.88
N LYS A 211 -22.84 11.69 -39.53
CA LYS A 211 -22.85 13.02 -38.90
C LYS A 211 -24.26 13.56 -38.64
N LEU A 212 -25.29 13.03 -39.30
CA LEU A 212 -26.67 13.49 -39.11
C LEU A 212 -27.20 13.02 -37.76
N VAL A 213 -27.03 11.73 -37.45
CA VAL A 213 -27.42 11.16 -36.15
C VAL A 213 -26.62 11.81 -35.02
N ASP A 214 -25.32 12.06 -35.22
CA ASP A 214 -24.50 12.78 -34.25
C ASP A 214 -25.02 14.19 -33.98
N SER A 215 -25.37 14.95 -35.04
CA SER A 215 -25.94 16.29 -34.90
C SER A 215 -27.28 16.27 -34.16
N GLN A 216 -28.11 15.26 -34.37
CA GLN A 216 -29.38 15.10 -33.66
C GLN A 216 -29.14 14.80 -32.16
N LEU A 217 -28.21 13.90 -31.85
CA LEU A 217 -27.80 13.58 -30.47
C LEU A 217 -27.13 14.77 -29.78
N ASP A 218 -26.40 15.63 -30.50
CA ASP A 218 -25.86 16.88 -29.97
C ASP A 218 -26.97 17.90 -29.68
N GLY A 219 -28.00 17.95 -30.52
CA GLY A 219 -29.22 18.72 -30.27
C GLY A 219 -29.91 18.28 -28.97
N VAL A 220 -30.07 16.97 -28.75
CA VAL A 220 -30.61 16.42 -27.50
C VAL A 220 -29.72 16.78 -26.31
N LYS A 221 -28.39 16.68 -26.46
CA LYS A 221 -27.44 17.04 -25.41
C LYS A 221 -27.62 18.51 -25.00
N LYS A 222 -27.82 19.41 -25.96
CA LYS A 222 -28.13 20.82 -25.69
C LYS A 222 -29.44 20.98 -24.90
N MET A 223 -30.50 20.27 -25.28
CA MET A 223 -31.78 20.29 -24.55
C MET A 223 -31.62 19.79 -23.10
N LEU A 224 -30.81 18.75 -22.87
CA LEU A 224 -30.48 18.26 -21.53
C LEU A 224 -29.74 19.30 -20.69
N MET A 225 -28.80 20.05 -21.28
CA MET A 225 -28.10 21.13 -20.61
C MET A 225 -29.02 22.32 -20.27
N GLU A 226 -30.00 22.59 -21.14
CA GLU A 226 -31.03 23.62 -20.94
C GLU A 226 -32.12 23.20 -19.94
N GLY A 227 -32.10 21.95 -19.43
CA GLY A 227 -33.11 21.43 -18.51
C GLY A 227 -34.43 21.02 -19.19
N ARG A 228 -34.46 20.93 -20.52
CA ARG A 228 -35.65 20.60 -21.31
C ARG A 228 -35.83 19.08 -21.46
N PHE A 229 -35.96 18.38 -20.34
CA PHE A 229 -35.94 16.91 -20.29
C PHE A 229 -37.09 16.24 -21.03
N ALA A 230 -38.30 16.80 -20.99
CA ALA A 230 -39.46 16.26 -21.70
C ALA A 230 -39.28 16.31 -23.23
N ALA A 231 -38.83 17.46 -23.76
CA ALA A 231 -38.56 17.64 -25.19
C ALA A 231 -37.37 16.79 -25.67
N ALA A 232 -36.35 16.64 -24.82
CA ALA A 232 -35.23 15.75 -25.07
C ALA A 232 -35.69 14.28 -25.17
N LEU A 233 -36.58 13.84 -24.27
CA LEU A 233 -37.12 12.49 -24.28
C LEU A 233 -38.01 12.22 -25.50
N GLU A 234 -38.82 13.19 -25.93
CA GLU A 234 -39.61 13.08 -27.17
C GLU A 234 -38.70 12.92 -28.40
N SER A 235 -37.67 13.77 -28.49
CA SER A 235 -36.66 13.71 -29.57
C SER A 235 -35.94 12.36 -29.57
N LEU A 236 -35.54 11.85 -28.40
CA LEU A 236 -34.92 10.52 -28.25
C LEU A 236 -35.87 9.39 -28.61
N THR A 237 -37.16 9.51 -28.31
CA THR A 237 -38.18 8.49 -28.62
C THR A 237 -38.41 8.38 -30.12
N SER A 238 -38.45 9.51 -30.82
CA SER A 238 -38.52 9.55 -32.29
C SER A 238 -37.24 9.00 -32.92
N LEU A 239 -36.08 9.46 -32.44
CA LEU A 239 -34.77 9.00 -32.92
C LEU A 239 -34.55 7.49 -32.66
N GLY A 240 -35.12 6.97 -31.57
CA GLY A 240 -34.98 5.59 -31.12
C GLY A 240 -35.76 4.56 -31.95
N GLN A 241 -36.67 4.98 -32.84
CA GLN A 241 -37.45 4.04 -33.66
C GLN A 241 -36.57 3.21 -34.60
N ASN A 242 -35.40 3.72 -34.99
CA ASN A 242 -34.46 3.06 -35.89
C ASN A 242 -33.07 2.84 -35.25
N LEU A 243 -33.02 2.46 -33.97
CA LEU A 243 -31.76 2.18 -33.27
C LEU A 243 -30.85 1.15 -33.97
N GLY A 244 -31.42 0.25 -34.77
CA GLY A 244 -30.66 -0.73 -35.54
C GLY A 244 -29.72 -0.13 -36.59
N ALA A 245 -30.00 1.09 -37.05
CA ALA A 245 -29.16 1.80 -38.02
C ALA A 245 -27.97 2.53 -37.37
N PHE A 246 -27.96 2.65 -36.04
CA PHE A 246 -26.95 3.42 -35.33
C PHE A 246 -25.70 2.58 -35.07
N ASP A 247 -24.55 3.24 -35.12
CA ASP A 247 -23.31 2.59 -34.70
C ASP A 247 -23.32 2.28 -33.18
N ILE A 248 -22.36 1.49 -32.72
CA ILE A 248 -22.26 1.08 -31.31
C ILE A 248 -22.15 2.30 -30.37
N TYR A 249 -21.43 3.33 -30.79
CA TYR A 249 -21.21 4.52 -29.97
C TYR A 249 -22.44 5.42 -29.94
N GLN A 250 -23.08 5.69 -31.08
CA GLN A 250 -24.32 6.44 -31.18
C GLN A 250 -25.44 5.82 -30.35
N ARG A 251 -25.56 4.48 -30.35
CA ARG A 251 -26.48 3.77 -29.45
C ARG A 251 -26.14 4.00 -27.99
N SER A 252 -24.86 3.92 -27.62
CA SER A 252 -24.38 4.21 -26.27
C SER A 252 -24.74 5.63 -25.82
N ARG A 253 -24.49 6.63 -26.69
CA ARG A 253 -24.87 8.04 -26.46
C ARG A 253 -26.37 8.19 -26.26
N TRP A 254 -27.18 7.53 -27.08
CA TRP A 254 -28.64 7.57 -26.99
C TRP A 254 -29.13 7.02 -25.65
N PHE A 255 -28.64 5.84 -25.22
CA PHE A 255 -28.96 5.26 -23.91
C PHE A 255 -28.54 6.18 -22.77
N ALA A 256 -27.31 6.71 -22.80
CA ALA A 256 -26.82 7.62 -21.77
C ALA A 256 -27.67 8.89 -21.65
N GLN A 257 -28.09 9.48 -22.77
CA GLN A 257 -28.93 10.68 -22.78
C GLN A 257 -30.37 10.41 -22.31
N ARG A 258 -30.93 9.25 -22.68
CA ARG A 258 -32.26 8.83 -22.20
C ARG A 258 -32.24 8.53 -20.69
N ALA A 259 -31.17 7.91 -20.20
CA ALA A 259 -30.96 7.68 -18.77
C ALA A 259 -30.98 8.98 -17.97
N HIS A 260 -30.32 10.04 -18.47
CA HIS A 260 -30.35 11.37 -17.85
C HIS A 260 -31.75 11.98 -17.84
N CYS A 261 -32.57 11.76 -18.89
CA CYS A 261 -33.99 12.18 -18.88
C CYS A 261 -34.78 11.45 -17.79
N TYR A 262 -34.67 10.12 -17.72
CA TYR A 262 -35.39 9.32 -16.72
C TYR A 262 -34.97 9.64 -15.29
N TRP A 263 -33.69 9.95 -15.09
CA TRP A 263 -33.18 10.32 -13.79
C TRP A 263 -33.84 11.62 -13.29
N GLN A 264 -34.00 12.62 -14.16
CA GLN A 264 -34.67 13.88 -13.81
C GLN A 264 -36.18 13.73 -13.59
N GLN A 265 -36.79 12.71 -14.20
CA GLN A 265 -38.20 12.35 -13.97
C GLN A 265 -38.38 11.36 -12.79
N GLU A 266 -37.35 11.21 -11.95
CA GLU A 266 -37.34 10.30 -10.78
C GLU A 266 -37.61 8.81 -11.11
N SER A 267 -37.51 8.44 -12.38
CA SER A 267 -37.66 7.07 -12.87
C SER A 267 -36.32 6.31 -12.75
N LEU A 268 -35.88 6.13 -11.50
CA LEU A 268 -34.51 5.72 -11.17
C LEU A 268 -34.10 4.35 -11.75
N GLU A 269 -35.02 3.38 -11.78
CA GLU A 269 -34.73 2.04 -12.29
C GLU A 269 -34.51 2.05 -13.81
N PHE A 270 -35.32 2.82 -14.55
CA PHE A 270 -35.15 2.98 -15.99
C PHE A 270 -33.86 3.74 -16.31
N ALA A 271 -33.54 4.78 -15.53
CA ALA A 271 -32.28 5.50 -15.67
C ALA A 271 -31.08 4.57 -15.46
N ALA A 272 -31.09 3.78 -14.39
CA ALA A 272 -30.02 2.85 -14.08
C ALA A 272 -29.84 1.78 -15.17
N LYS A 273 -30.95 1.22 -15.69
CA LYS A 273 -30.92 0.22 -16.78
C LYS A 273 -30.32 0.79 -18.07
N ASP A 274 -30.64 2.04 -18.39
CA ASP A 274 -30.10 2.70 -19.58
C ASP A 274 -28.62 3.06 -19.41
N PHE A 275 -28.18 3.45 -18.20
CA PHE A 275 -26.76 3.61 -17.90
C PHE A 275 -25.99 2.30 -18.03
N ASP A 276 -26.55 1.17 -17.59
CA ASP A 276 -25.94 -0.16 -17.78
C ASP A 276 -25.84 -0.52 -19.26
N SER A 277 -26.89 -0.22 -20.04
CA SER A 277 -26.93 -0.47 -21.49
C SER A 277 -25.88 0.36 -22.23
N ALA A 278 -25.71 1.64 -21.87
CA ALA A 278 -24.68 2.50 -22.44
C ALA A 278 -23.26 1.98 -22.10
N TYR A 279 -23.03 1.58 -20.85
CA TYR A 279 -21.75 1.03 -20.42
C TYR A 279 -21.42 -0.30 -21.11
N GLY A 280 -22.39 -1.19 -21.30
CA GLY A 280 -22.20 -2.44 -22.01
C GLY A 280 -21.76 -2.28 -23.47
N LEU A 281 -22.14 -1.17 -24.11
CA LEU A 281 -21.74 -0.86 -25.48
C LEU A 281 -20.34 -0.24 -25.55
N THR A 282 -20.01 0.65 -24.61
CA THR A 282 -18.70 1.32 -24.57
C THR A 282 -18.13 1.39 -23.15
N PRO A 283 -17.56 0.29 -22.64
CA PRO A 283 -17.04 0.24 -21.26
C PRO A 283 -15.72 0.99 -21.07
N ALA A 284 -15.01 1.30 -22.16
CA ALA A 284 -13.74 2.02 -22.15
C ALA A 284 -13.91 3.56 -22.10
N ASP A 285 -15.12 4.08 -22.20
CA ASP A 285 -15.39 5.53 -22.16
C ASP A 285 -15.59 5.99 -20.72
N ASP A 286 -14.85 7.02 -20.30
CA ASP A 286 -14.87 7.53 -18.92
C ASP A 286 -16.28 7.95 -18.47
N LYS A 287 -17.08 8.49 -19.40
CA LYS A 287 -18.39 9.06 -19.10
C LYS A 287 -19.42 7.97 -18.93
N THR A 288 -19.39 6.93 -19.75
CA THR A 288 -20.25 5.74 -19.57
C THR A 288 -19.87 4.95 -18.33
N ALA A 289 -18.58 4.82 -18.00
CA ALA A 289 -18.12 4.21 -16.75
C ALA A 289 -18.61 4.97 -15.52
N SER A 290 -18.48 6.31 -15.53
CA SER A 290 -19.00 7.18 -14.47
C SER A 290 -20.51 7.08 -14.33
N ASN A 291 -21.23 7.01 -15.45
CA ASN A 291 -22.67 6.84 -15.49
C ASN A 291 -23.12 5.45 -14.99
N HIS A 292 -22.34 4.39 -15.24
CA HIS A 292 -22.62 3.05 -14.71
C HIS A 292 -22.48 3.00 -13.19
N ILE A 293 -21.43 3.61 -12.64
CA ILE A 293 -21.27 3.78 -11.17
C ILE A 293 -22.49 4.52 -10.61
N ARG A 294 -22.96 5.57 -11.32
CA ARG A 294 -24.18 6.28 -10.94
C ARG A 294 -25.42 5.38 -10.96
N GLY A 295 -25.60 4.53 -11.98
CA GLY A 295 -26.69 3.56 -12.03
C GLY A 295 -26.75 2.65 -10.80
N ALA A 296 -25.60 2.15 -10.34
CA ALA A 296 -25.52 1.37 -9.10
C ALA A 296 -25.92 2.18 -7.86
N LEU A 297 -25.55 3.46 -7.79
CA LEU A 297 -25.94 4.37 -6.70
C LEU A 297 -27.43 4.69 -6.71
N LEU A 298 -28.05 4.89 -7.88
CA LEU A 298 -29.49 5.11 -8.00
C LEU A 298 -30.31 3.92 -7.47
N ARG A 299 -29.77 2.69 -7.61
CA ARG A 299 -30.34 1.47 -7.03
C ARG A 299 -29.95 1.22 -5.57
N GLN A 300 -29.25 2.17 -4.93
CA GLN A 300 -28.71 2.05 -3.57
C GLN A 300 -27.75 0.86 -3.37
N GLN A 301 -27.11 0.40 -4.43
CA GLN A 301 -26.13 -0.69 -4.41
C GLN A 301 -24.73 -0.14 -4.11
N TYR A 302 -24.52 0.40 -2.92
CA TYR A 302 -23.30 1.12 -2.54
C TYR A 302 -22.04 0.26 -2.64
N ASP A 303 -22.12 -1.01 -2.22
CA ASP A 303 -20.98 -1.95 -2.30
C ASP A 303 -20.57 -2.20 -3.75
N ARG A 304 -21.56 -2.33 -4.64
CA ARG A 304 -21.34 -2.51 -6.08
C ARG A 304 -20.76 -1.25 -6.71
N ALA A 305 -21.25 -0.07 -6.32
CA ALA A 305 -20.72 1.21 -6.81
C ALA A 305 -19.24 1.41 -6.44
N LEU A 306 -18.85 1.04 -5.21
CA LEU A 306 -17.45 1.07 -4.77
C LEU A 306 -16.59 0.07 -5.54
N GLU A 307 -17.07 -1.15 -5.75
CA GLU A 307 -16.35 -2.16 -6.55
C GLU A 307 -16.11 -1.66 -7.98
N LEU A 308 -17.12 -1.07 -8.62
CA LEU A 308 -16.99 -0.48 -9.95
C LEU A 308 -16.02 0.70 -9.95
N ALA A 309 -16.10 1.59 -8.96
CA ALA A 309 -15.19 2.72 -8.83
C ALA A 309 -13.73 2.27 -8.66
N SER A 310 -13.46 1.27 -7.83
CA SER A 310 -12.11 0.71 -7.66
C SER A 310 -11.57 0.07 -8.95
N LYS A 311 -12.42 -0.61 -9.74
CA LYS A 311 -12.01 -1.17 -11.05
C LYS A 311 -11.62 -0.08 -12.05
N HIS A 312 -12.30 1.05 -12.01
CA HIS A 312 -12.07 2.16 -12.93
C HIS A 312 -10.98 3.14 -12.45
N ALA A 313 -10.67 3.20 -11.16
CA ALA A 313 -9.60 4.02 -10.60
C ALA A 313 -8.23 3.74 -11.25
N SER A 314 -7.91 2.46 -11.46
CA SER A 314 -6.66 2.02 -12.10
C SER A 314 -6.58 2.33 -13.60
N SER A 315 -7.72 2.49 -14.27
CA SER A 315 -7.82 2.69 -15.72
C SER A 315 -7.92 4.16 -16.11
N PHE A 316 -8.28 5.02 -15.17
CA PHE A 316 -8.57 6.44 -15.42
C PHE A 316 -7.96 7.30 -14.31
N PRO A 317 -6.67 7.66 -14.42
CA PRO A 317 -6.04 8.53 -13.44
C PRO A 317 -6.81 9.85 -13.36
N PRO A 318 -6.96 10.44 -12.16
CA PRO A 318 -7.63 11.72 -12.02
C PRO A 318 -6.97 12.73 -12.97
N ARG A 319 -7.77 13.41 -13.80
CA ARG A 319 -7.26 14.54 -14.60
C ARG A 319 -6.56 15.48 -13.62
N PRO A 320 -5.32 15.92 -13.89
CA PRO A 320 -4.58 16.73 -12.96
C PRO A 320 -5.34 18.03 -12.72
N THR A 321 -6.06 18.11 -11.60
CA THR A 321 -6.44 19.37 -11.00
C THR A 321 -5.14 20.08 -10.68
N PHE A 322 -4.98 21.28 -11.23
CA PHE A 322 -3.80 22.13 -11.11
C PHE A 322 -3.64 22.64 -9.66
N LEU A 323 -3.40 21.74 -8.72
CA LEU A 323 -3.09 22.01 -7.32
C LEU A 323 -2.33 20.81 -6.76
N ALA A 324 -1.02 20.76 -7.02
CA ALA A 324 0.03 20.32 -6.07
C ALA A 324 1.32 19.99 -6.83
N SER A 325 2.06 21.02 -7.21
CA SER A 325 3.52 20.97 -7.11
C SER A 325 3.90 20.83 -5.63
N GLY A 326 3.94 19.58 -5.14
CA GLY A 326 4.57 19.19 -3.87
C GLY A 326 5.76 18.27 -4.18
N PRO A 327 6.90 18.39 -3.48
CA PRO A 327 8.17 17.93 -4.00
C PRO A 327 8.26 16.41 -4.03
N LYS A 328 8.79 15.88 -5.15
CA LYS A 328 9.30 14.52 -5.26
C LYS A 328 10.19 14.22 -4.04
N ARG A 329 9.81 13.25 -3.21
CA ARG A 329 10.68 12.70 -2.17
C ARG A 329 11.91 12.07 -2.85
N ARG A 330 13.00 12.83 -2.94
CA ARG A 330 14.34 12.27 -3.06
C ARG A 330 14.89 12.10 -1.66
N ASN A 331 15.45 10.93 -1.41
CA ASN A 331 16.23 10.60 -0.22
C ASN A 331 17.33 11.65 -0.02
N ALA A 332 17.37 12.26 1.17
CA ALA A 332 18.55 12.91 1.71
C ALA A 332 18.47 12.85 3.24
N VAL A 333 19.29 11.98 3.81
CA VAL A 333 19.71 12.00 5.21
C VAL A 333 20.77 13.10 5.33
N ALA A 334 20.55 14.12 6.16
CA ALA A 334 21.59 14.83 6.94
C ALA A 334 21.03 16.07 7.67
N ASN A 335 21.16 16.03 9.01
CA ASN A 335 21.67 17.05 9.93
C ASN A 335 21.19 18.53 9.90
N ALA A 336 20.80 19.00 11.10
CA ALA A 336 20.89 20.36 11.70
C ALA A 336 19.56 20.75 12.40
N GLN A 337 19.48 20.65 13.73
CA GLN A 337 19.74 21.73 14.71
C GLN A 337 18.76 22.92 14.71
N SER A 338 18.07 23.05 15.85
CA SER A 338 17.59 24.27 16.54
C SER A 338 16.81 25.35 15.77
N GLY A 339 15.58 25.63 16.25
CA GLY A 339 14.86 26.85 15.90
C GLY A 339 13.44 26.88 16.44
N SER A 340 13.28 27.31 17.69
CA SER A 340 12.01 27.64 18.33
C SER A 340 11.30 28.76 17.56
N THR A 341 10.04 28.58 17.15
CA THR A 341 9.07 29.69 17.12
C THR A 341 7.64 29.16 17.25
N THR A 342 6.99 29.57 18.32
CA THR A 342 5.59 29.40 18.67
C THR A 342 4.68 30.28 17.80
N PHE A 343 3.54 29.75 17.34
CA PHE A 343 2.42 30.57 16.89
C PHE A 343 1.12 30.05 17.51
N ARG A 344 0.57 30.84 18.44
CA ARG A 344 -0.77 30.69 19.04
C ARG A 344 -1.80 31.21 18.04
N LEU A 345 -2.94 30.52 17.90
CA LEU A 345 -4.18 31.11 17.40
C LEU A 345 -5.27 30.95 18.44
N ASN A 346 -5.82 32.10 18.84
CA ASN A 346 -6.82 32.29 19.88
C ASN A 346 -8.22 31.84 19.43
N SER A 347 -8.94 31.29 20.40
CA SER A 347 -10.36 30.98 20.44
C SER A 347 -11.20 32.22 20.77
N ALA A 348 -12.21 32.54 19.95
CA ALA A 348 -13.49 33.21 20.26
C ALA A 348 -14.13 33.55 18.91
N THR A 349 -15.32 33.07 18.53
CA THR A 349 -16.69 33.58 18.81
C THR A 349 -17.57 32.67 17.92
N MET A 350 -18.71 32.06 18.25
CA MET A 350 -19.93 32.49 18.93
C MET A 350 -20.70 31.23 19.39
N ARG A 351 -21.22 31.25 20.61
CA ARG A 351 -22.48 30.58 21.02
C ARG A 351 -23.63 31.32 20.29
N THR A 352 -24.79 30.77 19.96
CA THR A 352 -25.85 30.26 20.85
C THR A 352 -27.07 29.85 19.99
N SER A 353 -28.01 29.12 20.61
CA SER A 353 -29.38 28.75 20.18
C SER A 353 -29.48 27.33 19.60
N CYS A 354 -30.30 26.40 20.10
CA CYS A 354 -31.31 26.38 21.16
C CYS A 354 -31.50 24.92 21.58
N MET A 355 -31.61 24.61 22.88
CA MET A 355 -32.06 23.32 23.41
C MET A 355 -33.48 23.43 23.96
N SER A 356 -34.36 22.53 23.54
CA SER A 356 -35.51 21.99 24.30
C SER A 356 -36.16 20.92 23.41
N SER A 357 -36.37 19.66 23.81
CA SER A 357 -37.10 19.23 25.00
C SER A 357 -36.93 17.72 25.30
N VAL A 358 -37.16 17.37 26.59
CA VAL A 358 -37.48 16.04 27.19
C VAL A 358 -36.37 14.96 27.19
N GLY A 359 -35.91 14.33 28.28
CA GLY A 359 -36.29 14.29 29.69
C GLY A 359 -36.27 12.84 30.23
N LYS A 360 -35.21 12.48 31.02
CA LYS A 360 -35.11 11.46 32.12
C LYS A 360 -35.37 9.96 31.76
N HIS A 361 -34.59 8.93 32.11
CA HIS A 361 -33.87 8.49 33.34
C HIS A 361 -32.67 7.58 32.93
N PHE A 362 -31.51 7.52 33.59
CA PHE A 362 -31.18 6.82 34.85
C PHE A 362 -29.74 7.16 35.32
N SER A 363 -29.49 7.01 36.62
CA SER A 363 -28.27 7.33 37.39
C SER A 363 -27.10 6.34 37.18
N PRO A 364 -25.82 6.73 37.42
CA PRO A 364 -24.63 5.97 37.07
C PRO A 364 -24.07 5.16 38.26
N ALA A 365 -23.95 3.85 38.09
CA ALA A 365 -23.06 3.02 38.91
C ALA A 365 -22.63 1.77 38.12
N ASN A 366 -21.37 1.38 38.29
CA ASN A 366 -20.66 0.23 37.72
C ASN A 366 -20.02 0.44 36.34
N TYR A 367 -19.06 1.36 36.35
CA TYR A 367 -17.87 1.35 35.50
C TYR A 367 -16.95 0.16 35.88
N LEU A 368 -16.39 -0.51 34.87
CA LEU A 368 -15.35 -1.57 34.90
C LEU A 368 -15.81 -2.94 35.45
N GLN A 369 -15.62 -4.07 34.78
CA GLN A 369 -14.63 -4.47 33.77
C GLN A 369 -15.20 -5.50 32.78
N LEU A 370 -14.56 -5.58 31.60
CA LEU A 370 -14.33 -6.82 30.84
C LEU A 370 -15.58 -7.66 30.50
N ARG A 371 -16.21 -7.33 29.36
CA ARG A 371 -16.59 -8.28 28.30
C ARG A 371 -17.46 -7.60 27.24
N ASN A 372 -16.82 -7.11 26.18
CA ASN A 372 -16.98 -7.68 24.84
C ASN A 372 -16.31 -6.77 23.81
N PHE A 373 -15.09 -7.22 23.51
CA PHE A 373 -14.29 -6.92 22.34
C PHE A 373 -15.10 -7.25 21.07
N GLN A 374 -14.90 -6.48 19.99
CA GLN A 374 -15.60 -6.54 18.69
C GLN A 374 -17.01 -5.95 18.63
N ARG A 375 -17.09 -4.64 18.36
CA ARG A 375 -18.05 -3.95 17.46
C ARG A 375 -18.03 -2.46 17.80
N LYS A 376 -17.11 -1.69 17.19
CA LYS A 376 -17.16 -0.21 17.10
C LYS A 376 -15.98 0.30 16.26
N SER A 377 -16.11 0.22 14.94
CA SER A 377 -15.40 1.16 14.04
C SER A 377 -16.21 1.47 12.77
N LEU A 378 -17.18 0.65 12.39
CA LEU A 378 -18.04 0.91 11.23
C LEU A 378 -19.28 1.77 11.54
N THR A 379 -19.71 1.87 12.80
CA THR A 379 -20.93 2.62 13.15
C THR A 379 -20.73 4.14 13.12
N THR A 380 -19.53 4.63 13.46
CA THR A 380 -19.22 6.07 13.48
C THR A 380 -18.98 6.62 12.07
N VAL A 381 -18.41 5.81 11.17
CA VAL A 381 -18.24 6.16 9.75
C VAL A 381 -19.58 6.11 9.02
N ARG A 382 -20.41 5.09 9.28
CA ARG A 382 -21.76 4.97 8.71
C ARG A 382 -22.71 6.08 9.18
N GLN A 383 -22.63 6.49 10.46
CA GLN A 383 -23.41 7.62 10.98
C GLN A 383 -22.93 8.99 10.42
N ARG A 384 -21.63 9.15 10.13
CA ARG A 384 -21.10 10.37 9.50
C ARG A 384 -21.43 10.44 8.01
N LEU A 385 -21.38 9.32 7.30
CA LEU A 385 -21.83 9.21 5.90
C LEU A 385 -23.34 9.45 5.77
N ASN A 386 -24.18 8.87 6.64
CA ASN A 386 -25.62 9.15 6.62
C ASN A 386 -25.94 10.63 6.91
N LYS A 387 -25.17 11.31 7.77
CA LYS A 387 -25.35 12.74 8.01
C LYS A 387 -24.88 13.63 6.85
N LEU A 388 -23.83 13.24 6.13
CA LEU A 388 -23.38 13.95 4.93
C LEU A 388 -24.31 13.72 3.73
N VAL A 389 -24.87 12.51 3.59
CA VAL A 389 -25.82 12.18 2.50
C VAL A 389 -27.21 12.80 2.76
N CYS A 390 -27.69 12.85 4.00
CA CYS A 390 -28.95 13.55 4.32
C CYS A 390 -28.83 15.08 4.19
N ALA A 391 -27.65 15.67 4.37
CA ALA A 391 -27.44 17.12 4.21
C ALA A 391 -27.52 17.58 2.74
N CYS A 392 -27.28 16.69 1.77
CA CYS A 392 -27.40 16.99 0.34
C CYS A 392 -28.83 16.84 -0.21
N LEU A 393 -29.80 16.37 0.59
CA LEU A 393 -31.19 16.14 0.15
C LEU A 393 -32.18 17.22 0.62
N HIS A 394 -31.72 18.30 1.26
CA HIS A 394 -32.59 19.36 1.78
C HIS A 394 -32.14 20.79 1.41
N TRP A 395 -31.36 20.96 0.33
CA TRP A 395 -31.03 22.28 -0.23
C TRP A 395 -31.09 22.26 -1.75
#